data_AF-F5Z889-F1
#
_entry.id   AF-F5Z889-F1
#
_cell.length_a   1.000
_cell.length_b   1.000
_cell.length_c   1.000
_cell.angle_alpha   90.00
_cell.angle_beta   90.00
_cell.angle_gamma   90.00
#
_symmetry.space_group_name_H-M   'P 1'
#
loop_
_entity.id
_entity.type
_entity.pdbx_description
1 polymer ?
#
loop_
_entity_poly.entity_id
_entity_poly.type
_entity_poly.pdbx_seq_one_letter_code
_entity_poly.pdbx_strand_id
1 'polypeptide(L)'
;MKEKLYPVVVLLLIGALLVFAFFNNGRSYFILELHGMDDLEISNIIVEGPDFTTGFYMTAQVKKEMSVFKINVDSPINEGTATITINIDNSSPLVLSNMPFKNGKTIYISLSGGNLNYVKAHW
;
A
#
# COMPACT_ATOMS: atom_id res chain seq x y z
N MET A 1 48.44 22.02 10.73
CA MET A 1 47.66 20.76 10.70
C MET A 1 46.23 21.06 10.23
N LYS A 2 45.97 21.18 8.92
CA LYS A 2 44.60 21.36 8.38
C LYS A 2 44.22 20.37 7.27
N GLU A 3 45.14 19.52 6.83
CA GLU A 3 44.93 18.69 5.63
C GLU A 3 44.42 17.27 5.93
N LYS A 4 44.45 16.81 7.19
CA LYS A 4 43.96 15.48 7.57
C LYS A 4 42.47 15.42 7.95
N LEU A 5 41.80 16.57 8.07
CA LEU A 5 40.40 16.62 8.49
C LEU A 5 39.43 16.26 7.37
N TYR A 6 39.75 16.66 6.13
CA TYR A 6 38.92 16.39 4.94
C TYR A 6 38.64 14.89 4.69
N PRO A 7 39.63 13.98 4.68
CA PRO A 7 39.35 12.57 4.40
C PRO A 7 38.50 11.92 5.51
N VAL A 8 38.66 12.35 6.76
CA VAL A 8 37.87 11.85 7.90
C VAL A 8 36.41 12.31 7.80
N VAL A 9 36.19 13.59 7.43
CA VAL A 9 34.84 14.14 7.24
C VAL A 9 34.13 13.46 6.07
N VAL A 10 34.84 13.19 4.97
CA VAL A 10 34.28 12.49 3.80
C VAL A 10 33.90 11.04 4.16
N LEU A 11 34.74 10.33 4.93
CA LEU A 11 34.44 8.98 5.40
C LEU A 11 33.23 8.93 6.34
N LEU A 12 33.09 9.92 7.22
CA LEU A 12 31.93 10.06 8.10
C LEU A 12 30.64 10.34 7.31
N LEU A 13 30.71 11.18 6.27
CA LEU A 13 29.57 11.47 5.39
C LEU A 13 29.15 10.22 4.58
N ILE A 14 30.10 9.48 4.03
CA ILE A 14 29.81 8.22 3.30
C ILE A 14 29.23 7.18 4.27
N GLY A 15 29.79 7.06 5.48
CA GLY A 15 29.26 6.18 6.52
C GLY A 15 27.83 6.54 6.91
N ALA A 16 27.53 7.83 7.10
CA ALA A 16 26.19 8.32 7.40
C ALA A 16 25.19 8.07 6.24
N LEU A 17 25.63 8.24 4.98
CA LEU A 17 24.85 7.93 3.78
C LEU A 17 24.56 6.43 3.65
N LEU A 18 25.54 5.57 3.95
CA LEU A 18 25.37 4.12 3.94
C LEU A 18 24.42 3.67 5.05
N VAL A 19 24.62 4.16 6.28
CA VAL A 19 23.71 3.93 7.41
C VAL A 19 22.30 4.40 7.04
N PHE A 20 22.14 5.60 6.49
CA PHE A 20 20.85 6.09 6.02
C PHE A 20 20.24 5.18 4.94
N ALA A 21 21.01 4.74 3.95
CA ALA A 21 20.54 3.82 2.90
C ALA A 21 20.13 2.44 3.46
N PHE A 22 20.84 1.92 4.47
CA PHE A 22 20.54 0.63 5.11
C PHE A 22 19.37 0.70 6.09
N PHE A 23 19.17 1.83 6.79
CA PHE A 23 18.06 2.02 7.73
C PHE A 23 16.80 2.60 7.08
N ASN A 24 16.90 3.16 5.87
CA ASN A 24 15.76 3.55 5.06
C ASN A 24 15.20 2.35 4.26
N ASN A 25 15.08 1.20 4.92
CA ASN A 25 14.18 0.14 4.47
C ASN A 25 12.77 0.70 4.59
N GLY A 26 12.33 1.39 3.53
CA GLY A 26 10.98 1.93 3.41
C GLY A 26 9.99 0.84 3.79
N ARG A 27 8.99 1.22 4.61
CA ARG A 27 7.88 0.35 5.02
C ARG A 27 7.50 -0.57 3.88
N SER A 28 7.66 -1.89 4.05
CA SER A 28 7.38 -2.87 2.99
C SER A 28 5.88 -3.09 2.78
N TYR A 29 5.09 -2.02 2.89
CA TYR A 29 3.65 -2.04 2.71
C TYR A 29 3.16 -0.70 2.18
N PHE A 30 2.04 -0.72 1.46
CA PHE A 30 1.22 0.45 1.15
C PHE A 30 -0.14 0.32 1.82
N ILE A 31 -0.89 1.42 1.90
CA ILE A 31 -2.20 1.44 2.55
C ILE A 31 -3.27 1.59 1.47
N LEU A 32 -4.25 0.68 1.43
CA LEU A 32 -5.49 0.86 0.67
C LEU A 32 -6.54 1.50 1.57
N GLU A 33 -7.14 2.59 1.12
CA GLU A 33 -8.25 3.26 1.78
C GLU A 33 -9.48 3.20 0.87
N LEU A 34 -10.49 2.42 1.28
CA LEU A 34 -11.68 2.18 0.48
C LEU A 34 -12.85 3.04 0.96
N HIS A 35 -13.56 3.66 0.01
CA HIS A 35 -14.67 4.57 0.26
C HIS A 35 -15.93 4.18 -0.54
N GLY A 36 -17.10 4.47 0.04
CA GLY A 36 -18.40 4.25 -0.61
C GLY A 36 -18.81 2.79 -0.69
N MET A 37 -18.34 1.95 0.24
CA MET A 37 -18.57 0.50 0.26
C MET A 37 -19.36 0.04 1.50
N ASP A 38 -19.95 0.97 2.26
CA ASP A 38 -20.56 0.71 3.56
C ASP A 38 -21.72 -0.30 3.47
N ASP A 39 -22.48 -0.22 2.38
CA ASP A 39 -23.65 -1.07 2.12
C ASP A 39 -23.30 -2.43 1.51
N LEU A 40 -22.01 -2.69 1.20
CA LEU A 40 -21.60 -3.96 0.60
C LEU A 40 -21.34 -5.04 1.66
N GLU A 41 -21.83 -6.25 1.39
CA GLU A 41 -21.45 -7.47 2.12
C GLU A 41 -20.18 -8.05 1.51
N ILE A 42 -19.05 -7.42 1.80
CA ILE A 42 -17.73 -7.87 1.33
C ILE A 42 -17.36 -9.16 2.09
N SER A 43 -16.99 -10.23 1.39
CA SER A 43 -16.44 -11.45 2.00
C SER A 43 -14.93 -11.40 2.14
N ASN A 44 -14.23 -11.05 1.05
CA ASN A 44 -12.80 -10.81 1.09
C ASN A 44 -12.32 -9.81 0.03
N ILE A 45 -11.15 -9.26 0.29
CA ILE A 45 -10.43 -8.36 -0.62
C ILE A 45 -9.10 -9.01 -0.94
N ILE A 46 -8.80 -9.15 -2.23
CA ILE A 46 -7.56 -9.73 -2.73
C ILE A 46 -6.79 -8.63 -3.46
N VAL A 47 -5.51 -8.50 -3.16
CA VAL A 47 -4.60 -7.54 -3.80
C VAL A 47 -3.43 -8.32 -4.37
N GLU A 48 -3.27 -8.25 -5.69
CA GLU A 48 -2.27 -8.99 -6.45
C GLU A 48 -1.33 -8.01 -7.13
N GLY A 49 -0.05 -8.08 -6.80
CA GLY A 49 1.02 -7.39 -7.53
C GLY A 49 1.93 -8.38 -8.26
N PRO A 50 3.05 -7.91 -8.82
CA PRO A 50 3.95 -8.74 -9.62
C PRO A 50 4.50 -9.95 -8.86
N ASP A 51 4.85 -9.76 -7.59
CA ASP A 51 5.53 -10.76 -6.74
C ASP A 51 4.84 -10.96 -5.39
N PHE A 52 3.56 -10.57 -5.28
CA PHE A 52 2.80 -10.75 -4.03
C PHE A 52 1.30 -10.92 -4.28
N THR A 53 0.67 -11.63 -3.36
CA THR A 53 -0.79 -11.74 -3.24
C THR A 53 -1.13 -11.60 -1.77
N THR A 54 -1.98 -10.62 -1.43
CA THR A 54 -2.47 -10.42 -0.06
C THR A 54 -3.98 -10.50 -0.04
N GLY A 55 -4.53 -11.34 0.85
CA GLY A 55 -5.97 -11.52 1.04
C GLY A 55 -6.42 -11.06 2.42
N PHE A 56 -7.54 -10.35 2.47
CA PHE A 56 -8.15 -9.84 3.70
C PHE A 56 -9.58 -10.34 3.79
N TYR A 57 -9.86 -11.19 4.79
CA TYR A 57 -11.22 -11.67 5.05
C TYR A 57 -11.96 -10.68 5.93
N MET A 58 -13.18 -10.32 5.50
CA MET A 58 -14.03 -9.40 6.23
C MET A 58 -14.96 -10.21 7.12
N THR A 59 -14.88 -10.00 8.44
CA THR A 59 -15.86 -10.55 9.38
C THR A 59 -16.82 -9.47 9.83
N ALA A 60 -17.98 -9.86 10.35
CA ALA A 60 -18.97 -8.92 10.90
C ALA A 60 -18.37 -8.01 11.99
N GLN A 61 -17.36 -8.50 12.73
CA GLN A 61 -16.64 -7.72 13.73
C GLN A 61 -15.76 -6.63 13.08
N VAL A 62 -14.98 -6.99 12.05
CA VAL A 62 -14.13 -6.04 11.31
C VAL A 62 -14.98 -4.93 10.68
N LYS A 63 -16.14 -5.28 10.10
CA LYS A 63 -17.07 -4.29 9.52
C LYS A 63 -17.61 -3.29 10.56
N LYS A 64 -17.83 -3.72 11.81
CA LYS A 64 -18.35 -2.86 12.89
C LYS A 64 -17.32 -1.88 13.45
N GLU A 65 -16.04 -2.22 13.38
CA GLU A 65 -14.94 -1.45 13.96
C GLU A 65 -14.34 -0.41 12.99
N MET A 66 -14.68 -0.46 11.71
CA MET A 66 -14.08 0.39 10.67
C MET A 66 -15.08 1.41 10.11
N SER A 67 -14.86 2.70 10.38
CA SER A 67 -15.58 3.80 9.70
C SER A 67 -15.03 4.11 8.31
N VAL A 68 -13.80 3.65 8.02
CA VAL A 68 -13.13 3.70 6.72
C VAL A 68 -12.27 2.43 6.62
N PHE A 69 -12.40 1.67 5.53
CA PHE A 69 -11.63 0.44 5.33
C PHE A 69 -10.20 0.79 4.93
N LYS A 70 -9.30 0.84 5.92
CA LYS A 70 -7.85 0.98 5.73
C LYS A 70 -7.16 -0.37 5.88
N ILE A 71 -6.46 -0.78 4.84
CA ILE A 71 -5.82 -2.09 4.74
C ILE A 71 -4.34 -1.90 4.44
N ASN A 72 -3.46 -2.46 5.28
CA ASN A 72 -2.03 -2.50 4.99
C ASN A 72 -1.74 -3.68 4.09
N VAL A 73 -1.19 -3.43 2.90
CA VAL A 73 -0.83 -4.45 1.93
C VAL A 73 0.69 -4.55 1.88
N ASP A 74 1.23 -5.67 2.35
CA ASP A 74 2.66 -5.93 2.30
C ASP A 74 3.11 -6.18 0.86
N SER A 75 4.23 -5.60 0.46
CA SER A 75 4.83 -5.75 -0.85
C SER A 75 6.36 -5.81 -0.76
N PRO A 76 6.99 -6.85 -1.36
CA PRO A 76 8.45 -6.97 -1.43
C PRO A 76 9.09 -5.96 -2.39
N ILE A 77 8.30 -5.39 -3.30
CA ILE A 77 8.73 -4.36 -4.24
C ILE A 77 8.25 -2.97 -3.80
N ASN A 78 9.07 -1.96 -4.03
CA ASN A 78 8.81 -0.60 -3.53
C ASN A 78 7.72 0.14 -4.30
N GLU A 79 7.56 -0.10 -5.59
CA GLU A 79 6.53 0.50 -6.44
C GLU A 79 6.21 -0.39 -7.64
N GLY A 80 5.00 -0.26 -8.18
CA GLY A 80 4.53 -1.10 -9.28
C GLY A 80 3.05 -0.89 -9.55
N THR A 81 2.41 -1.85 -10.20
CA THR A 81 0.95 -1.91 -10.35
C THR A 81 0.39 -3.13 -9.65
N ALA A 82 -0.82 -3.01 -9.13
CA ALA A 82 -1.56 -4.11 -8.52
C ALA A 82 -2.98 -4.19 -9.07
N THR A 83 -3.57 -5.37 -8.96
CA THR A 83 -4.99 -5.61 -9.19
C THR A 83 -5.67 -5.79 -7.84
N ILE A 84 -6.80 -5.11 -7.65
CA ILE A 84 -7.66 -5.28 -6.49
C ILE A 84 -8.91 -6.01 -6.93
N THR A 85 -9.25 -7.09 -6.23
CA THR A 85 -10.50 -7.82 -6.38
C THR A 85 -11.26 -7.78 -5.05
N ILE A 86 -12.46 -7.22 -5.06
CA ILE A 86 -13.37 -7.20 -3.92
C ILE A 86 -14.49 -8.20 -4.19
N ASN A 87 -14.49 -9.31 -3.45
CA ASN A 87 -15.56 -10.28 -3.53
C ASN A 87 -16.67 -9.88 -2.57
N ILE A 88 -17.89 -9.90 -3.07
CA ILE A 88 -19.10 -9.49 -2.37
C ILE A 88 -20.03 -10.68 -2.39
N ASP A 89 -20.65 -10.98 -1.24
CA ASP A 89 -21.53 -12.12 -1.11
C ASP A 89 -22.72 -11.99 -2.08
N ASN A 90 -23.02 -13.10 -2.76
CA ASN A 90 -24.12 -13.21 -3.73
C ASN A 90 -24.06 -12.23 -4.91
N SER A 91 -22.90 -11.67 -5.24
CA SER A 91 -22.76 -10.77 -6.40
C SER A 91 -21.42 -10.97 -7.13
N SER A 92 -21.30 -10.43 -8.34
CA SER A 92 -20.06 -10.49 -9.10
C SER A 92 -18.95 -9.72 -8.40
N PRO A 93 -17.69 -10.20 -8.42
CA PRO A 93 -16.56 -9.46 -7.88
C PRO A 93 -16.37 -8.12 -8.57
N LEU A 94 -15.96 -7.12 -7.79
CA LEU A 94 -15.51 -5.84 -8.33
C LEU A 94 -13.98 -5.90 -8.53
N VAL A 95 -13.51 -5.54 -9.72
CA VAL A 95 -12.10 -5.64 -10.09
C VAL A 95 -11.56 -4.30 -10.55
N LEU A 96 -10.41 -3.90 -10.03
CA LEU A 96 -9.64 -2.74 -10.48
C LEU A 96 -8.21 -3.17 -10.79
N SER A 97 -7.87 -3.24 -12.06
CA SER A 97 -6.55 -3.64 -12.54
C SER A 97 -5.62 -2.46 -12.79
N ASN A 98 -4.31 -2.74 -12.84
CA ASN A 98 -3.26 -1.76 -13.17
C ASN A 98 -3.21 -0.54 -12.23
N MET A 99 -3.64 -0.72 -10.98
CA MET A 99 -3.62 0.35 -9.98
C MET A 99 -2.17 0.60 -9.53
N PRO A 100 -1.62 1.81 -9.72
CA PRO A 100 -0.24 2.09 -9.34
C PRO A 100 -0.13 2.17 -7.81
N PHE A 101 0.93 1.59 -7.24
CA PHE A 101 1.22 1.64 -5.80
C PHE A 101 2.68 2.01 -5.52
N LYS A 102 2.90 2.50 -4.29
CA LYS A 102 4.23 2.71 -3.72
C LYS A 102 4.20 2.47 -2.21
N ASN A 103 5.19 1.74 -1.74
CA ASN A 103 5.42 1.46 -0.34
C ASN A 103 5.53 2.75 0.48
N GLY A 104 4.92 2.73 1.66
CA GLY A 104 4.76 3.87 2.56
C GLY A 104 3.69 4.89 2.13
N LYS A 105 2.98 4.68 1.02
CA LYS A 105 1.91 5.59 0.54
C LYS A 105 0.52 5.03 0.78
N THR A 106 -0.47 5.93 0.82
CA THR A 106 -1.89 5.59 0.87
C THR A 106 -2.52 5.80 -0.50
N ILE A 107 -3.28 4.79 -0.91
CA ILE A 107 -4.00 4.74 -2.17
C ILE A 107 -5.50 4.77 -1.87
N TYR A 108 -6.20 5.66 -2.54
CA TYR A 108 -7.61 5.90 -2.30
C TYR A 108 -8.43 5.27 -3.42
N ILE A 109 -9.31 4.34 -3.06
CA ILE A 109 -10.23 3.66 -3.97
C ILE A 109 -11.66 4.03 -3.57
N SER A 110 -12.47 4.41 -4.55
CA SER A 110 -13.89 4.70 -4.34
C SER A 110 -14.78 3.84 -5.21
N LEU A 111 -15.90 3.38 -4.66
CA LEU A 111 -16.99 2.81 -5.43
C LEU A 111 -17.91 3.93 -5.93
N SER A 112 -18.12 4.01 -7.24
CA SER A 112 -19.09 4.95 -7.84
C SER A 112 -19.71 4.33 -9.08
N GLY A 113 -21.04 4.43 -9.21
CA GLY A 113 -21.79 3.86 -10.33
C GLY A 113 -21.58 2.36 -10.51
N GLY A 114 -21.37 1.61 -9.42
CA GLY A 114 -21.10 0.17 -9.44
C GLY A 114 -19.68 -0.23 -9.85
N ASN A 115 -18.77 0.73 -10.05
CA ASN A 115 -17.40 0.47 -10.48
C ASN A 115 -16.38 0.97 -9.45
N LEU A 116 -15.26 0.25 -9.33
CA LEU A 116 -14.12 0.71 -8.55
C LEU A 116 -13.34 1.76 -9.33
N ASN A 117 -13.00 2.84 -8.66
CA ASN A 117 -12.23 3.93 -9.24
C ASN A 117 -10.99 4.19 -8.40
N TYR A 118 -9.83 4.26 -9.05
CA TYR A 118 -8.62 4.81 -8.47
C TYR A 118 -8.75 6.33 -8.41
N VAL A 119 -8.76 6.89 -7.20
CA VAL A 119 -9.01 8.33 -7.01
C VAL A 119 -7.70 9.10 -7.05
N LYS A 120 -6.76 8.71 -6.20
CA LYS A 120 -5.45 9.34 -6.07
C LYS A 120 -4.54 8.43 -5.26
N ALA A 121 -3.24 8.66 -5.39
CA ALA A 121 -2.30 8.35 -4.33
C ALA A 121 -1.52 9.62 -4.00
N HIS A 122 -1.22 9.80 -2.71
CA HIS A 122 -0.33 10.87 -2.27
C HIS A 122 1.09 10.28 -2.28
N TRP A 123 1.96 10.77 -3.16
CA TRP A 123 3.35 10.35 -3.31
C TRP A 123 4.24 11.53 -2.95
#